data_AF-A0A1J4QG61-F1
#
_entry.id   AF-A0A1J4QG61-F1
#
_cell.length_a   1.000
_cell.length_b   1.000
_cell.length_c   1.000
_cell.angle_alpha   90.00
_cell.angle_beta   90.00
_cell.angle_gamma   90.00
#
_symmetry.space_group_name_H-M   'P 1'
#
loop_
_entity.id
_entity.type
_entity.pdbx_description
1 polymer ?
#
loop_
_entity_poly.entity_id
_entity_poly.type
_entity_poly.pdbx_seq_one_letter_code
_entity_poly.pdbx_strand_id
1 'polypeptide(L)'
;MKLSRALTRDNLPAYWAERATLFGAGLVDLSALSQLDSVGLAFLVQWSQALAADNQSLTLISPPASFYPLADLYGVSSLFELTDNTAESQHEREPTWI
;
A
#
# COMPACT_ATOMS: atom_id res chain seq x y z
N MET A 1 8.67 2.90 7.17
CA MET A 1 9.79 2.05 6.70
C MET A 1 9.93 2.19 5.19
N LYS A 2 11.11 2.09 4.56
CA LYS A 2 11.27 2.32 3.11
C LYS A 2 11.68 1.04 2.37
N LEU A 3 11.01 0.72 1.26
CA LEU A 3 11.39 -0.39 0.37
C LEU A 3 12.07 0.14 -0.88
N SER A 4 13.21 -0.45 -1.24
CA SER A 4 14.02 -0.06 -2.40
C SER A 4 14.22 -1.18 -3.42
N ARG A 5 13.96 -2.44 -3.06
CA ARG A 5 14.08 -3.59 -3.98
C ARG A 5 12.73 -3.81 -4.65
N ALA A 6 12.72 -4.20 -5.91
CA ALA A 6 11.47 -4.50 -6.61
C ALA A 6 10.62 -5.54 -5.86
N LEU A 7 9.32 -5.30 -5.70
CA LEU A 7 8.36 -6.26 -5.16
C LEU A 7 7.87 -7.17 -6.29
N THR A 8 8.75 -8.10 -6.67
CA THR A 8 8.50 -9.10 -7.71
C THR A 8 8.83 -10.50 -7.19
N ARG A 9 8.43 -11.52 -7.95
CA ARG A 9 8.70 -12.92 -7.61
C ARG A 9 10.15 -13.21 -7.23
N ASP A 10 11.12 -12.61 -7.94
CA ASP A 10 12.55 -12.87 -7.72
C ASP A 10 13.04 -12.38 -6.35
N ASN A 11 12.52 -11.25 -5.87
CA ASN A 11 12.93 -10.66 -4.60
C ASN A 11 12.02 -11.02 -3.42
N LEU A 12 10.82 -11.55 -3.70
CA LEU A 12 9.82 -11.87 -2.69
C LEU A 12 10.34 -12.81 -1.57
N PRO A 13 11.15 -13.85 -1.85
CA PRO A 13 11.69 -14.70 -0.79
C PRO A 13 12.55 -13.94 0.24
N ALA A 14 13.28 -12.91 -0.19
CA ALA A 14 14.08 -12.08 0.70
C ALA A 14 13.17 -11.24 1.61
N TYR A 15 12.17 -10.57 1.04
CA TYR A 15 11.17 -9.84 1.82
C TYR A 15 10.42 -10.75 2.80
N TRP A 16 10.08 -11.97 2.39
CA TRP A 16 9.38 -12.92 3.23
C TRP A 16 10.22 -13.41 4.43
N ALA A 17 11.54 -13.51 4.26
CA ALA A 17 12.45 -13.82 5.36
C ALA A 17 12.46 -12.69 6.41
N GLU A 18 12.33 -11.44 5.97
CA GLU A 18 12.31 -10.24 6.81
C GLU A 18 10.92 -9.91 7.39
N ARG A 19 9.88 -10.68 7.04
CA ARG A 19 8.47 -10.37 7.35
C ARG A 19 8.18 -10.08 8.82
N ALA A 20 8.89 -10.70 9.75
CA ALA A 20 8.68 -10.49 11.18
C ALA A 20 8.97 -9.04 11.60
N THR A 21 9.93 -8.40 10.94
CA THR A 21 10.23 -6.98 11.11
C THR A 21 9.30 -6.13 10.26
N LEU A 22 9.02 -6.57 9.03
CA LEU A 22 8.23 -5.74 8.11
C LEU A 22 6.78 -5.60 8.57
N PHE A 23 6.12 -6.70 8.94
CA PHE A 23 4.67 -6.74 9.18
C PHE A 23 4.23 -5.96 10.43
N GLY A 24 5.16 -5.56 11.30
CA GLY A 24 4.86 -4.67 12.43
C GLY A 24 4.86 -3.18 12.08
N ALA A 25 5.27 -2.80 10.86
CA ALA A 25 5.29 -1.40 10.45
C ALA A 25 3.98 -1.03 9.75
N GLY A 26 3.19 -0.14 10.36
CA GLY A 26 1.94 0.39 9.80
C GLY A 26 2.12 1.34 8.61
N LEU A 27 3.35 1.75 8.30
CA LEU A 27 3.65 2.73 7.26
C LEU A 27 4.86 2.30 6.43
N VAL A 28 4.67 2.25 5.11
CA VAL A 28 5.68 1.84 4.15
C VAL A 28 5.83 2.86 3.01
N ASP A 29 7.08 3.25 2.73
CA ASP A 29 7.49 4.13 1.65
C ASP A 29 7.95 3.31 0.45
N LEU A 30 7.20 3.44 -0.65
CA LEU A 30 7.41 2.75 -1.91
C LEU A 30 8.02 3.66 -2.99
N SER A 31 8.42 4.90 -2.65
CA SER A 31 8.98 5.86 -3.60
C SER A 31 10.28 5.40 -4.27
N ALA A 32 11.05 4.52 -3.63
CA ALA A 32 12.27 3.94 -4.20
C ALA A 32 12.05 2.58 -4.86
N LEU A 33 10.80 2.12 -4.95
CA LEU A 33 10.47 0.83 -5.52
C LEU A 33 10.48 0.94 -7.05
N SER A 34 11.36 0.18 -7.70
CA SER A 34 11.48 0.23 -9.16
C SER A 34 10.34 -0.50 -9.89
N GLN A 35 9.77 -1.53 -9.26
CA GLN A 35 8.74 -2.37 -9.87
C GLN A 35 7.91 -3.11 -8.82
N LEU A 36 6.60 -3.27 -9.10
CA LEU A 36 5.63 -4.05 -8.34
C LEU A 36 4.77 -4.87 -9.30
N ASP A 37 4.66 -6.18 -9.07
CA ASP A 37 3.80 -7.11 -9.81
C ASP A 37 2.67 -7.70 -8.94
N SER A 38 1.94 -8.68 -9.46
CA SER A 38 0.83 -9.31 -8.72
C SER A 38 1.26 -10.05 -7.45
N VAL A 39 2.47 -10.62 -7.41
CA VAL A 39 2.96 -11.29 -6.19
C VAL A 39 3.46 -10.27 -5.17
N GLY A 40 4.00 -9.14 -5.64
CA GLY A 40 4.28 -7.97 -4.81
C GLY A 40 3.03 -7.39 -4.16
N LEU A 41 1.93 -7.28 -4.91
CA LEU A 41 0.65 -6.86 -4.34
C LEU A 41 0.14 -7.86 -3.30
N ALA A 42 0.19 -9.16 -3.58
CA ALA A 42 -0.22 -10.19 -2.61
C ALA A 42 0.60 -10.14 -1.31
N PHE A 43 1.88 -9.74 -1.38
CA PHE A 43 2.69 -9.49 -0.20
C PHE A 43 2.19 -8.31 0.62
N LEU A 44 1.87 -7.17 -0.01
CA LEU A 44 1.30 -6.00 0.66
C LEU A 44 -0.05 -6.33 1.30
N VAL A 45 -0.89 -7.13 0.64
CA VAL A 45 -2.18 -7.60 1.20
C VAL A 45 -1.95 -8.39 2.48
N GLN A 46 -1.02 -9.34 2.48
CA GLN A 46 -0.72 -10.13 3.69
C GLN A 46 -0.16 -9.27 4.82
N TRP A 47 0.61 -8.24 4.49
CA TRP A 47 1.08 -7.28 5.47
C TRP A 47 -0.08 -6.47 6.06
N SER A 48 -0.97 -5.92 5.22
CA SER A 48 -2.18 -5.22 5.69
C SER A 48 -3.03 -6.12 6.60
N GLN A 49 -3.23 -7.39 6.23
CA GLN A 49 -3.97 -8.36 7.04
C GLN A 49 -3.30 -8.63 8.40
N ALA A 50 -1.97 -8.66 8.46
CA ALA A 50 -1.25 -8.82 9.72
C ALA A 50 -1.47 -7.63 10.66
N LEU A 51 -1.47 -6.40 10.14
CA LEU A 51 -1.77 -5.19 10.91
C LEU A 51 -3.25 -5.10 11.31
N ALA A 52 -4.15 -5.58 10.45
CA ALA A 52 -5.59 -5.61 10.74
C ALA A 52 -5.92 -6.49 11.96
N ALA A 53 -5.10 -7.51 12.24
CA ALA A 53 -5.22 -8.30 13.48
C ALA A 53 -5.07 -7.44 14.75
N ASP A 54 -4.31 -6.35 14.65
CA ASP A 54 -4.10 -5.35 15.70
C ASP A 54 -4.96 -4.08 15.52
N ASN A 55 -6.02 -4.15 14.69
CA ASN A 55 -6.88 -3.02 14.31
C ASN A 55 -6.13 -1.85 13.67
N GLN A 56 -5.02 -2.13 12.98
CA GLN A 56 -4.24 -1.15 12.25
C GLN A 56 -4.40 -1.34 10.73
N SER A 57 -4.28 -0.24 9.99
CA SER A 57 -4.26 -0.24 8.52
C SER A 57 -2.84 -0.01 8.02
N LEU A 58 -2.50 -0.56 6.86
CA LEU A 58 -1.22 -0.31 6.21
C LEU A 58 -1.31 0.96 5.36
N THR A 59 -0.51 1.98 5.71
CA THR A 59 -0.36 3.19 4.92
C THR A 59 0.78 3.05 3.90
N LEU A 60 0.48 3.21 2.61
CA LEU A 60 1.43 3.23 1.51
C LEU A 60 1.77 4.68 1.14
N ILE A 61 3.06 5.04 1.20
CA ILE A 61 3.56 6.34 0.75
C ILE A 61 4.13 6.19 -0.66
N SER A 62 3.63 7.01 -1.59
CA SER A 62 4.05 7.05 -3.00
C SER A 62 4.09 5.66 -3.65
N PRO A 63 2.95 4.94 -3.68
CA PRO A 63 2.89 3.66 -4.39
C PRO A 63 3.21 3.85 -5.89
N PRO A 64 3.91 2.90 -6.53
CA PRO A 64 4.25 3.00 -7.94
C PRO A 64 3.00 2.94 -8.81
N ALA A 65 3.03 3.53 -10.01
CA ALA A 65 1.87 3.56 -10.91
C ALA A 65 1.30 2.17 -11.25
N SER A 66 2.13 1.11 -11.23
CA SER A 66 1.67 -0.27 -11.45
C SER A 66 0.80 -0.83 -10.31
N PHE A 67 0.82 -0.20 -9.13
CA PHE A 67 0.00 -0.60 -7.98
C PHE A 67 -1.50 -0.42 -8.25
N TYR A 68 -1.93 0.78 -8.66
CA TYR A 68 -3.35 1.13 -8.80
C TYR A 68 -4.15 0.17 -9.70
N PRO A 69 -3.73 -0.16 -10.94
CA PRO A 69 -4.49 -1.09 -11.77
C PRO A 69 -4.49 -2.51 -11.21
N LEU A 70 -3.45 -2.94 -10.48
CA LEU A 70 -3.45 -4.24 -9.83
C LEU A 70 -4.40 -4.24 -8.63
N ALA A 71 -4.34 -3.22 -7.78
CA ALA A 71 -5.18 -3.11 -6.60
C ALA A 71 -6.68 -3.06 -6.96
N ASP A 72 -7.02 -2.32 -8.02
CA ASP A 72 -8.37 -2.26 -8.58
C ASP A 72 -8.81 -3.61 -9.15
N LEU A 73 -7.99 -4.23 -10.01
CA LEU A 73 -8.29 -5.51 -10.65
C LEU A 73 -8.57 -6.63 -9.63
N TYR A 74 -7.86 -6.63 -8.51
CA TYR A 74 -8.05 -7.62 -7.45
C TYR A 74 -9.04 -7.17 -6.35
N GLY A 75 -9.56 -5.95 -6.43
CA GLY A 75 -10.52 -5.41 -5.44
C GLY A 75 -9.93 -5.22 -4.04
N VAL A 76 -8.62 -4.98 -3.94
CA VAL A 76 -7.90 -4.87 -2.66
C VAL A 76 -7.51 -3.45 -2.28
N SER A 77 -7.88 -2.45 -3.08
CA SER A 77 -7.55 -1.03 -2.82
C SER A 77 -8.00 -0.56 -1.43
N SER A 78 -9.14 -1.06 -0.94
CA SER A 78 -9.69 -0.70 0.39
C SER A 78 -8.91 -1.26 1.58
N LEU A 79 -7.93 -2.15 1.35
CA LEU A 79 -7.05 -2.68 2.40
C LEU A 79 -5.89 -1.74 2.74
N PHE A 80 -5.73 -0.64 2.00
CA PHE A 80 -4.60 0.26 2.12
C PHE A 80 -5.07 1.68 2.34
N GLU A 81 -4.36 2.39 3.21
CA GLU A 81 -4.40 3.85 3.23
C GLU A 81 -3.33 4.37 2.27
N LEU A 82 -3.67 5.33 1.42
CA LEU A 82 -2.74 5.89 0.45
C LEU A 82 -2.37 7.31 0.88
N THR A 83 -1.08 7.55 1.09
CA THR A 83 -0.55 8.91 1.19
C THR A 83 0.02 9.27 -0.16
N ASP A 84 -0.89 9.62 -1.06
CA ASP A 84 -0.57 10.42 -2.23
C ASP A 84 -0.67 11.88 -1.79
N ASN A 85 0.20 12.74 -2.33
CA ASN A 85 0.13 14.19 -2.10
C ASN A 85 -1.09 14.78 -2.86
N THR A 86 -2.27 14.21 -2.64
CA THR A 86 -3.56 14.68 -3.13
C THR A 86 -4.45 14.89 -1.91
N ALA A 87 -4.06 15.88 -1.11
CA ALA A 87 -5.01 16.65 -0.34
C ALA A 87 -5.91 17.43 -1.32
N GLU A 88 -6.82 16.74 -2.00
CA GLU A 88 -8.00 17.36 -2.57
C GLU A 88 -9.21 16.93 -1.73
N SER A 89 -9.44 17.74 -0.70
CA SER A 89 -10.76 17.98 -0.14
C SER A 89 -11.72 18.32 -1.28
N GLN A 90 -12.64 17.41 -1.62
CA GLN A 90 -13.90 17.78 -2.27
C GLN A 90 -15.05 17.33 -1.37
N HIS A 91 -15.06 17.93 -0.18
CA HIS A 91 -16.24 18.06 0.66
C HIS A 91 -16.94 19.36 0.28
N GLU A 92 -17.39 19.49 -0.97
CA GLU A 92 -18.24 20.62 -1.37
C GLU A 92 -19.67 20.30 -0.92
N ARG A 93 -19.95 20.63 0.35
CA ARG A 93 -21.31 20.80 0.82
C ARG A 93 -21.87 22.02 0.10
N GLU A 94 -22.79 21.83 -0.83
CA GLU A 94 -23.54 22.92 -1.44
C GLU A 94 -24.25 23.72 -0.32
N PRO A 95 -23.99 25.03 -0.16
CA PRO A 95 -24.85 25.88 0.63
C PRO A 95 -26.03 26.32 -0.25
N THR A 96 -27.22 25.83 0.07
CA THR A 96 -28.49 26.35 -0.45
C THR A 96 -28.62 27.82 -0.04
N TRP A 97 -28.47 28.75 -0.98
CA TRP A 97 -28.73 30.18 -0.72
C TRP A 97 -30.23 30.47 -0.86
N ILE A 98 -30.80 31.11 0.16
CA ILE A 98 -32.08 31.84 0.14
C ILE A 98 -31.79 33.27 -0.30
#